data_AF-A0A3L7TQ26-F1
#
_entry.id   AF-A0A3L7TQ26-F1
#
_cell.length_a   1.000
_cell.length_b   1.000
_cell.length_c   1.000
_cell.angle_alpha   90.00
_cell.angle_beta   90.00
_cell.angle_gamma   90.00
#
_symmetry.space_group_name_H-M   'P 1'
#
loop_
_entity.id
_entity.type
_entity.pdbx_description
1 polymer ?
#
loop_
_entity_poly.entity_id
_entity_poly.type
_entity_poly.pdbx_seq_one_letter_code
_entity_poly.pdbx_strand_id
1 'polypeptide(L)'
;MSVTRIRVANALTSTFALIMFAPCASAAWQVPPPTNAPRTPATKDSTGTVAPTPPTTNSPAATTPPSATTAASNVALPAADAHERARDDAETTLRESVIPRPITSERFAQLLIAIDPTLASNAIVADAFTGYTTAFRGLSEVAGRTMQQLLSAAYTFDRTREAFVPRATPELVTLLQLRAKTLATARAAERTLMNAVEAATPGESRARLAREQLAFELARRPSAALLVSTGVSLISLVTQAKFNADNLLVLDAELLSYALALTAATREHALRVREGELARAEIEVDAGVMWRAGTPTLVTTTDRALALIEAFEFEQELAIRDLQFDTLRRLRQRLPHQEGRRLVELWQHAVHPELFDDERVLARVSADLLALPSTDSEKSQIALDILENAYVRLEPLGRSACEAADGILPRVANPASDVATSTLAEIRARSGLLFVQRQRRAVIAETLLRLRGLISTDDPALITRIEDSTASLAALDRADQFERTSLDARANEIEGRIASGEEIPALPTTGSEVIAPSAPSSDSSSTPAANPEKQSNRSARGSRRLPNT
;
A
#
# COMPACT_ATOMS: atom_id res chain seq x y z
N MET A 1 60.82 -20.32 -10.88
CA MET A 1 61.37 -19.14 -10.16
C MET A 1 60.88 -17.88 -10.85
N SER A 2 60.34 -16.93 -10.08
CA SER A 2 59.74 -15.62 -10.46
C SER A 2 58.53 -15.70 -11.40
N VAL A 3 57.27 -15.67 -10.98
CA VAL A 3 56.50 -14.72 -10.12
C VAL A 3 56.56 -13.29 -10.62
N THR A 4 55.53 -12.91 -11.40
CA THR A 4 55.18 -11.51 -11.65
C THR A 4 53.81 -11.25 -11.03
N ARG A 5 53.82 -10.56 -9.89
CA ARG A 5 52.65 -9.98 -9.23
C ARG A 5 52.34 -8.63 -9.88
N ILE A 6 51.07 -8.33 -10.14
CA ILE A 6 50.60 -6.94 -10.27
C ILE A 6 49.47 -6.73 -9.25
N ARG A 7 49.67 -5.70 -8.43
CA ARG A 7 48.78 -5.24 -7.37
C ARG A 7 47.68 -4.33 -7.92
N VAL A 8 46.55 -4.42 -7.23
CA VAL A 8 45.39 -3.53 -7.13
C VAL A 8 45.76 -2.05 -6.99
N ALA A 9 44.99 -1.15 -7.64
CA ALA A 9 44.65 0.17 -7.10
C ALA A 9 43.38 0.74 -7.75
N ASN A 10 42.49 1.24 -6.90
CA ASN A 10 41.23 1.94 -7.13
C ASN A 10 41.39 3.25 -7.91
N ALA A 11 40.35 3.64 -8.65
CA ALA A 11 39.67 4.96 -8.58
C ALA A 11 38.77 5.13 -9.81
N LEU A 12 37.48 5.36 -9.61
CA LEU A 12 36.67 6.27 -10.45
C LEU A 12 35.33 6.52 -9.74
N THR A 13 35.36 7.54 -8.88
CA THR A 13 34.22 8.28 -8.38
C THR A 13 33.82 9.35 -9.39
N SER A 14 32.50 9.51 -9.55
CA SER A 14 31.78 10.79 -9.68
C SER A 14 32.06 11.69 -10.90
N THR A 15 31.09 11.77 -11.80
CA THR A 15 30.58 13.04 -12.38
C THR A 15 29.42 12.74 -13.32
N PHE A 16 28.21 13.21 -13.02
CA PHE A 16 27.31 13.80 -14.02
C PHE A 16 26.13 14.47 -13.30
N ALA A 17 26.24 15.79 -13.12
CA ALA A 17 25.15 16.68 -12.75
C ALA A 17 25.06 17.77 -13.83
N LEU A 18 23.81 18.16 -14.12
CA LEU A 18 23.33 19.34 -14.86
C LEU A 18 23.60 19.44 -16.38
N ILE A 19 22.50 19.58 -17.15
CA ILE A 19 22.24 20.59 -18.20
C ILE A 19 20.69 20.61 -18.38
N MET A 20 19.98 21.58 -17.78
CA MET A 20 19.44 22.84 -18.34
C MET A 20 18.01 22.75 -18.91
N PHE A 21 17.13 23.50 -18.26
CA PHE A 21 15.85 24.01 -18.76
C PHE A 21 16.05 25.00 -19.91
N ALA A 22 15.29 24.86 -21.02
CA ALA A 22 14.79 25.97 -21.84
C ALA A 22 13.66 25.48 -22.78
N PRO A 23 12.66 26.34 -23.11
CA PRO A 23 11.41 25.95 -23.76
C PRO A 23 11.53 25.96 -25.29
N CYS A 24 10.86 25.02 -25.98
CA CYS A 24 10.63 25.12 -27.42
C CYS A 24 9.15 25.30 -27.71
N ALA A 25 8.85 26.44 -28.32
CA ALA A 25 7.56 26.86 -28.82
C ALA A 25 7.06 25.91 -29.93
N SER A 26 5.76 25.61 -29.87
CA SER A 26 5.03 24.89 -30.91
C SER A 26 4.86 25.79 -32.13
N ALA A 27 5.53 25.46 -33.23
CA ALA A 27 5.27 26.06 -34.54
C ALA A 27 4.13 25.30 -35.24
N ALA A 28 3.15 26.07 -35.70
CA ALA A 28 1.93 25.64 -36.36
C ALA A 28 2.19 24.87 -37.66
N TRP A 29 1.46 23.77 -37.85
CA TRP A 29 1.12 23.25 -39.18
C TRP A 29 -0.40 23.13 -39.25
N GLN A 30 -1.02 24.12 -39.88
CA GLN A 30 -2.39 24.10 -40.35
C GLN A 30 -2.46 23.22 -41.61
N VAL A 31 -3.39 22.27 -41.62
CA VAL A 31 -3.95 21.68 -42.84
C VAL A 31 -5.47 21.86 -42.74
N PRO A 32 -6.13 22.47 -43.75
CA PRO A 32 -7.54 22.85 -43.66
C PRO A 32 -8.48 21.64 -43.80
N PRO A 33 -9.70 21.70 -43.22
CA PRO A 33 -10.71 20.67 -43.44
C PRO A 33 -11.37 20.84 -44.82
N PRO A 34 -11.71 19.75 -45.53
CA PRO A 34 -12.56 19.84 -46.70
C PRO A 34 -14.02 20.08 -46.31
N THR A 35 -14.56 21.15 -46.87
CA THR A 35 -15.96 21.50 -47.01
C THR A 35 -16.77 20.35 -47.61
N ASN A 36 -17.87 19.93 -46.97
CA ASN A 36 -19.00 19.36 -47.69
C ASN A 36 -20.33 19.70 -46.97
N ALA A 37 -21.15 20.46 -47.70
CA ALA A 37 -22.48 20.90 -47.37
C ALA A 37 -23.51 19.74 -47.48
N PRO A 38 -24.73 19.90 -46.92
CA PRO A 38 -25.66 18.82 -46.70
C PRO A 38 -26.51 18.48 -47.93
N ARG A 39 -26.90 17.21 -48.06
CA ARG A 39 -28.02 16.77 -48.90
C ARG A 39 -29.04 16.00 -48.05
N THR A 40 -30.15 16.65 -47.77
CA THR A 40 -31.51 16.07 -47.73
C THR A 40 -32.21 16.55 -49.02
N PRO A 41 -33.24 15.87 -49.59
CA PRO A 41 -34.49 15.52 -48.89
C PRO A 41 -35.25 14.25 -49.40
N ALA A 42 -36.49 14.11 -48.89
CA ALA A 42 -37.66 13.31 -49.31
C ALA A 42 -38.03 12.22 -48.29
N THR A 43 -38.86 12.45 -47.28
CA THR A 43 -40.34 12.67 -47.28
C THR A 43 -41.13 11.56 -47.98
N LYS A 44 -41.84 10.74 -47.19
CA LYS A 44 -43.20 10.31 -47.48
C LYS A 44 -43.95 9.89 -46.21
N ASP A 45 -45.20 10.32 -46.19
CA ASP A 45 -46.19 10.29 -45.12
C ASP A 45 -46.68 8.89 -44.75
N SER A 46 -47.14 8.74 -43.50
CA SER A 46 -48.55 8.37 -43.23
C SER A 46 -48.87 8.41 -41.73
N THR A 47 -49.60 9.46 -41.35
CA THR A 47 -50.85 9.46 -40.56
C THR A 47 -51.08 8.41 -39.46
N GLY A 48 -51.33 8.91 -38.24
CA GLY A 48 -51.96 8.16 -37.16
C GLY A 48 -52.15 8.98 -35.87
N THR A 49 -52.96 10.04 -35.93
CA THR A 49 -53.37 10.87 -34.78
C THR A 49 -54.49 10.19 -33.99
N VAL A 50 -54.33 9.96 -32.68
CA VAL A 50 -55.40 10.12 -31.66
C VAL A 50 -54.76 10.57 -30.35
N ALA A 51 -55.29 11.67 -29.81
CA ALA A 51 -54.93 12.31 -28.54
C ALA A 51 -56.11 12.11 -27.52
N PRO A 52 -56.05 12.60 -26.27
CA PRO A 52 -56.34 11.82 -25.06
C PRO A 52 -57.56 12.33 -24.26
N THR A 53 -58.05 11.58 -23.26
CA THR A 53 -58.61 12.15 -22.01
C THR A 53 -58.86 11.12 -20.87
N PRO A 54 -58.74 11.52 -19.58
CA PRO A 54 -58.98 10.73 -18.35
C PRO A 54 -60.42 11.00 -17.81
N PRO A 55 -60.82 10.89 -16.51
CA PRO A 55 -60.30 10.20 -15.29
C PRO A 55 -61.39 9.34 -14.58
N THR A 56 -61.06 8.56 -13.53
CA THR A 56 -61.93 8.48 -12.32
C THR A 56 -61.26 7.83 -11.10
N THR A 57 -61.40 8.55 -10.00
CA THR A 57 -61.22 8.24 -8.57
C THR A 57 -62.19 7.17 -8.07
N ASN A 58 -61.78 6.35 -7.09
CA ASN A 58 -62.60 5.93 -5.95
C ASN A 58 -61.76 5.20 -4.87
N SER A 59 -61.66 5.81 -3.69
CA SER A 59 -61.44 5.12 -2.41
C SER A 59 -62.80 4.71 -1.82
N PRO A 60 -62.83 3.66 -0.96
CA PRO A 60 -63.21 3.95 0.42
C PRO A 60 -62.38 3.18 1.47
N ALA A 61 -62.62 3.56 2.72
CA ALA A 61 -61.75 3.45 3.88
C ALA A 61 -61.85 2.15 4.71
N ALA A 62 -60.73 1.91 5.42
CA ALA A 62 -60.57 1.43 6.80
C ALA A 62 -61.20 0.11 7.27
N THR A 63 -60.35 -0.88 7.56
CA THR A 63 -60.40 -1.65 8.83
C THR A 63 -59.01 -2.24 9.15
N THR A 64 -58.42 -1.86 10.29
CA THR A 64 -57.36 -2.57 11.05
C THR A 64 -58.04 -3.45 12.12
N PRO A 65 -57.41 -4.41 12.85
CA PRO A 65 -56.01 -4.93 12.93
C PRO A 65 -55.99 -6.50 12.96
N PRO A 66 -54.96 -7.27 13.45
CA PRO A 66 -53.67 -6.92 14.02
C PRO A 66 -52.43 -7.68 13.49
N SER A 67 -51.29 -7.17 13.96
CA SER A 67 -49.92 -7.64 13.83
C SER A 67 -49.72 -9.16 13.80
N ALA A 68 -49.01 -9.63 12.78
CA ALA A 68 -48.20 -10.83 12.83
C ALA A 68 -46.80 -10.49 12.32
N THR A 69 -45.84 -10.57 13.24
CA THR A 69 -44.40 -10.57 13.02
C THR A 69 -44.05 -11.51 11.86
N THR A 70 -43.85 -10.95 10.67
CA THR A 70 -43.29 -11.72 9.56
C THR A 70 -41.80 -11.46 9.59
N ALA A 71 -41.07 -12.46 10.07
CA ALA A 71 -39.63 -12.54 9.96
C ALA A 71 -39.21 -12.11 8.55
N ALA A 72 -38.22 -11.23 8.47
CA ALA A 72 -37.53 -10.92 7.23
C ALA A 72 -37.05 -12.25 6.63
N SER A 73 -37.79 -12.77 5.66
CA SER A 73 -37.25 -13.74 4.72
C SER A 73 -36.11 -13.02 4.02
N ASN A 74 -34.88 -13.32 4.44
CA ASN A 74 -33.72 -13.23 3.57
C ASN A 74 -34.01 -14.16 2.38
N VAL A 75 -34.70 -13.62 1.38
CA VAL A 75 -34.76 -14.24 0.06
C VAL A 75 -33.32 -14.21 -0.42
N ALA A 76 -32.65 -15.35 -0.32
CA ALA A 76 -31.39 -15.56 -0.98
C ALA A 76 -31.63 -15.27 -2.46
N LEU A 77 -31.10 -14.15 -2.94
CA LEU A 77 -31.11 -13.84 -4.37
C LEU A 77 -30.47 -15.04 -5.09
N PRO A 78 -31.06 -15.53 -6.19
CA PRO A 78 -30.49 -16.64 -6.93
C PRO A 78 -29.05 -16.26 -7.33
N ALA A 79 -28.11 -17.20 -7.20
CA ALA A 79 -26.69 -16.94 -7.38
C ALA A 79 -26.34 -16.27 -8.74
N ALA A 80 -27.18 -16.48 -9.76
CA ALA A 80 -27.08 -15.80 -11.05
C ALA A 80 -27.20 -14.26 -10.92
N ASP A 81 -28.17 -13.77 -10.14
CA ASP A 81 -28.39 -12.34 -9.91
C ASP A 81 -27.25 -11.71 -9.10
N ALA A 82 -26.55 -12.50 -8.28
CA ALA A 82 -25.40 -12.05 -7.50
C ALA A 82 -24.17 -11.86 -8.39
N HIS A 83 -23.91 -12.80 -9.31
CA HIS A 83 -22.79 -12.69 -10.24
C HIS A 83 -22.99 -11.60 -11.31
N GLU A 84 -24.24 -11.38 -11.76
CA GLU A 84 -24.53 -10.27 -12.67
C GLU A 84 -24.32 -8.92 -11.98
N ARG A 85 -24.75 -8.77 -10.72
CA ARG A 85 -24.44 -7.59 -9.91
C ARG A 85 -22.94 -7.39 -9.70
N ALA A 86 -22.21 -8.45 -9.35
CA ALA A 86 -20.76 -8.36 -9.17
C ALA A 86 -20.06 -7.91 -10.47
N ARG A 87 -20.54 -8.39 -11.63
CA ARG A 87 -20.05 -7.95 -12.94
C ARG A 87 -20.37 -6.48 -13.20
N ASP A 88 -21.59 -6.03 -12.94
CA ASP A 88 -22.00 -4.64 -13.13
C ASP A 88 -21.24 -3.67 -12.20
N ASP A 89 -21.01 -4.08 -10.95
CA ASP A 89 -20.20 -3.34 -9.98
C ASP A 89 -18.73 -3.27 -10.42
N ALA A 90 -18.16 -4.38 -10.90
CA ALA A 90 -16.80 -4.43 -11.44
C ALA A 90 -16.67 -3.60 -12.73
N GLU A 91 -17.67 -3.61 -13.60
CA GLU A 91 -17.68 -2.80 -14.82
C GLU A 91 -17.81 -1.31 -14.49
N THR A 92 -18.64 -0.97 -13.51
CA THR A 92 -18.75 0.38 -12.98
C THR A 92 -17.38 0.82 -12.47
N THR A 93 -16.76 0.03 -11.59
CA THR A 93 -15.41 0.25 -11.04
C THR A 93 -14.37 0.46 -12.15
N LEU A 94 -14.38 -0.37 -13.20
CA LEU A 94 -13.50 -0.23 -14.36
C LEU A 94 -13.73 1.10 -15.11
N ARG A 95 -14.99 1.48 -15.33
CA ARG A 95 -15.31 2.77 -15.97
C ARG A 95 -14.84 3.94 -15.12
N GLU A 96 -14.96 3.85 -13.79
CA GLU A 96 -14.48 4.90 -12.88
C GLU A 96 -12.96 5.04 -12.91
N SER A 97 -12.24 3.94 -13.11
CA SER A 97 -10.77 3.95 -13.15
C SER A 97 -10.21 4.44 -14.49
N VAL A 98 -10.89 4.13 -15.60
CA VAL A 98 -10.45 4.48 -16.96
C VAL A 98 -10.84 5.92 -17.32
N ILE A 99 -12.09 6.32 -17.05
CA ILE A 99 -12.64 7.58 -17.54
C ILE A 99 -12.48 8.68 -16.47
N PRO A 100 -11.84 9.82 -16.79
CA PRO A 100 -11.66 10.90 -15.83
C PRO A 100 -13.00 11.45 -15.32
N ARG A 101 -13.12 11.58 -13.99
CA ARG A 101 -14.33 12.10 -13.34
C ARG A 101 -14.18 13.57 -12.96
N PRO A 102 -15.17 14.42 -13.28
CA PRO A 102 -15.17 15.80 -12.81
C PRO A 102 -15.42 15.88 -11.30
N ILE A 103 -14.90 16.92 -10.67
CA ILE A 103 -15.31 17.36 -9.34
C ILE A 103 -16.76 17.82 -9.45
N THR A 104 -17.65 17.23 -8.65
CA THR A 104 -19.05 17.64 -8.61
C THR A 104 -19.17 19.03 -7.99
N SER A 105 -20.20 19.78 -8.37
CA SER A 105 -20.46 21.12 -7.80
C SER A 105 -20.60 21.06 -6.27
N GLU A 106 -21.28 20.03 -5.75
CA GLU A 106 -21.44 19.80 -4.32
C GLU A 106 -20.10 19.58 -3.62
N ARG A 107 -19.26 18.68 -4.15
CA ARG A 107 -17.94 18.40 -3.56
C ARG A 107 -17.03 19.63 -3.65
N PHE A 108 -17.10 20.39 -4.75
CA PHE A 108 -16.34 21.62 -4.90
C PHE A 108 -16.77 22.67 -3.87
N ALA A 109 -18.08 22.87 -3.68
CA ALA A 109 -18.60 23.78 -2.66
C ALA A 109 -18.18 23.37 -1.24
N GLN A 110 -18.24 22.08 -0.91
CA GLN A 110 -17.76 21.56 0.38
C GLN A 110 -16.27 21.83 0.59
N LEU A 111 -15.45 21.62 -0.44
CA LEU A 111 -14.01 21.92 -0.41
C LEU A 111 -13.77 23.41 -0.17
N LEU A 112 -14.49 24.30 -0.85
CA LEU A 112 -14.34 25.75 -0.64
C LEU A 112 -14.71 26.15 0.79
N ILE A 113 -15.84 25.63 1.32
CA ILE A 113 -16.31 25.92 2.68
C ILE A 113 -15.30 25.43 3.74
N ALA A 114 -14.71 24.25 3.52
CA ALA A 114 -13.71 23.69 4.43
C ALA A 114 -12.43 24.53 4.51
N ILE A 115 -12.05 25.18 3.39
CA ILE A 115 -10.89 26.08 3.34
C ILE A 115 -11.27 27.43 3.97
N ASP A 116 -12.25 28.11 3.37
CA ASP A 116 -12.73 29.43 3.77
C ASP A 116 -14.12 29.68 3.16
N PRO A 117 -15.16 29.96 3.98
CA PRO A 117 -16.52 30.15 3.48
C PRO A 117 -16.67 31.32 2.49
N THR A 118 -15.76 32.31 2.51
CA THR A 118 -15.80 33.44 1.59
C THR A 118 -15.49 33.03 0.14
N LEU A 119 -14.74 31.93 -0.06
CA LEU A 119 -14.38 31.42 -1.39
C LEU A 119 -15.60 30.97 -2.20
N ALA A 120 -16.66 30.50 -1.54
CA ALA A 120 -17.88 30.07 -2.21
C ALA A 120 -18.60 31.21 -2.94
N SER A 121 -18.35 32.46 -2.51
CA SER A 121 -18.91 33.67 -3.12
C SER A 121 -17.96 34.39 -4.08
N ASN A 122 -16.76 33.85 -4.30
CA ASN A 122 -15.73 34.48 -5.12
C ASN A 122 -16.00 34.29 -6.62
N ALA A 123 -16.17 35.39 -7.35
CA ALA A 123 -16.48 35.37 -8.79
C ALA A 123 -15.37 34.71 -9.63
N ILE A 124 -14.09 34.93 -9.31
CA ILE A 124 -12.95 34.35 -10.05
C ILE A 124 -12.94 32.83 -9.91
N VAL A 125 -13.23 32.33 -8.70
CA VAL A 125 -13.31 30.89 -8.41
C VAL A 125 -14.51 30.26 -9.14
N ALA A 126 -15.65 30.95 -9.16
CA ALA A 126 -16.84 30.50 -9.88
C ALA A 126 -16.63 30.44 -11.40
N ASP A 127 -15.98 31.45 -11.97
CA ASP A 127 -15.61 31.49 -13.40
C ASP A 127 -14.62 30.35 -13.75
N ALA A 128 -13.61 30.13 -12.90
CA ALA A 128 -12.67 29.03 -13.07
C ALA A 128 -13.37 27.67 -13.01
N PHE A 129 -14.37 27.49 -12.12
CA PHE A 129 -15.16 26.26 -12.04
C PHE A 129 -16.06 26.06 -13.28
N THR A 130 -16.56 27.14 -13.86
CA THR A 130 -17.30 27.10 -15.13
C THR A 130 -16.39 26.67 -16.30
N GLY A 131 -15.17 27.21 -16.36
CA GLY A 131 -14.16 26.76 -17.32
C GLY A 131 -13.80 25.28 -17.15
N TYR A 132 -13.60 24.85 -15.90
CA TYR A 132 -13.34 23.46 -15.53
C TYR A 132 -14.45 22.50 -16.01
N THR A 133 -15.71 22.81 -15.69
CA THR A 133 -16.86 21.97 -16.07
C THR A 133 -17.06 21.93 -17.59
N THR A 134 -16.80 23.03 -18.29
CA THR A 134 -16.85 23.09 -19.76
C THR A 134 -15.78 22.18 -20.38
N ALA A 135 -14.55 22.22 -19.85
CA ALA A 135 -13.47 21.35 -20.31
C ALA A 135 -13.83 19.87 -20.11
N PHE A 136 -14.35 19.49 -18.94
CA PHE A 136 -14.75 18.11 -18.66
C PHE A 136 -15.91 17.61 -19.52
N ARG A 137 -16.86 18.49 -19.88
CA ARG A 137 -17.92 18.16 -20.85
C ARG A 137 -17.34 17.84 -22.23
N GLY A 138 -16.37 18.63 -22.70
CA GLY A 138 -15.67 18.34 -23.95
C GLY A 138 -14.92 17.00 -23.92
N LEU A 139 -14.29 16.68 -22.79
CA LEU A 139 -13.59 15.40 -22.61
C LEU A 139 -14.55 14.19 -22.61
N SER A 140 -15.70 14.29 -21.93
CA SER A 140 -16.68 13.21 -21.89
C SER A 140 -17.34 12.96 -23.25
N GLU A 141 -17.63 14.02 -24.01
CA GLU A 141 -18.26 13.93 -25.31
C GLU A 141 -17.34 13.32 -26.38
N VAL A 142 -16.05 13.64 -26.41
CA VAL A 142 -15.18 13.13 -27.48
C VAL A 142 -14.43 11.89 -27.01
N ALA A 143 -13.53 12.04 -26.04
CA ALA A 143 -12.65 10.98 -25.59
C ALA A 143 -13.38 9.91 -24.77
N GLY A 144 -14.34 10.32 -23.92
CA GLY A 144 -15.12 9.41 -23.08
C GLY A 144 -15.90 8.37 -23.89
N ARG A 145 -16.57 8.78 -24.98
CA ARG A 145 -17.28 7.86 -25.88
C ARG A 145 -16.34 6.85 -26.55
N THR A 146 -15.19 7.30 -27.06
CA THR A 146 -14.20 6.41 -27.67
C THR A 146 -13.61 5.44 -26.65
N MET A 147 -13.29 5.88 -25.43
CA MET A 147 -12.85 4.98 -24.36
C MET A 147 -13.89 3.91 -24.06
N GLN A 148 -15.17 4.28 -23.94
CA GLN A 148 -16.25 3.32 -23.68
C GLN A 148 -16.36 2.24 -24.77
N GLN A 149 -16.19 2.61 -26.04
CA GLN A 149 -16.21 1.67 -27.16
C GLN A 149 -15.04 0.68 -27.12
N LEU A 150 -13.88 1.10 -26.60
CA LEU A 150 -12.68 0.27 -26.53
C LEU A 150 -12.66 -0.67 -25.30
N LEU A 151 -13.43 -0.37 -24.23
CA LEU A 151 -13.40 -1.13 -22.98
C LEU A 151 -13.63 -2.64 -23.16
N SER A 152 -14.63 -3.03 -23.93
CA SER A 152 -14.97 -4.45 -24.13
C SER A 152 -13.91 -5.23 -24.93
N ALA A 153 -13.12 -4.53 -25.76
CA ALA A 153 -12.01 -5.12 -26.48
C ALA A 153 -10.75 -5.22 -25.61
N ALA A 154 -10.52 -4.19 -24.79
CA ALA A 154 -9.33 -4.04 -23.93
C ALA A 154 -9.37 -4.86 -22.63
N TYR A 155 -10.55 -5.25 -22.14
CA TYR A 155 -10.71 -5.98 -20.88
C TYR A 155 -11.62 -7.21 -21.02
N THR A 156 -11.33 -8.23 -20.22
CA THR A 156 -12.19 -9.42 -20.05
C THR A 156 -12.58 -9.60 -18.60
N PHE A 157 -13.84 -9.96 -18.35
CA PHE A 157 -14.30 -10.28 -17.00
C PHE A 157 -13.82 -11.66 -16.57
N ASP A 158 -13.03 -11.71 -15.51
CA ASP A 158 -12.61 -12.94 -14.83
C ASP A 158 -13.62 -13.25 -13.72
N ARG A 159 -14.39 -14.32 -13.92
CA ARG A 159 -15.42 -14.77 -12.97
C ARG A 159 -14.84 -15.25 -11.65
N THR A 160 -13.61 -15.75 -11.63
CA THR A 160 -13.00 -16.27 -10.40
C THR A 160 -12.56 -15.15 -9.47
N ARG A 161 -12.14 -14.02 -10.05
CA ARG A 161 -11.72 -12.82 -9.34
C ARG A 161 -12.82 -11.77 -9.21
N GLU A 162 -13.96 -12.02 -9.84
CA GLU A 162 -15.07 -11.08 -10.01
C GLU A 162 -14.59 -9.69 -10.46
N ALA A 163 -13.60 -9.66 -11.36
CA ALA A 163 -12.91 -8.43 -11.76
C ALA A 163 -12.59 -8.43 -13.25
N PHE A 164 -12.47 -7.23 -13.83
CA PHE A 164 -11.99 -7.07 -15.20
C PHE A 164 -10.46 -7.11 -15.25
N VAL A 165 -9.92 -7.99 -16.08
CA VAL A 165 -8.48 -8.17 -16.31
C VAL A 165 -8.12 -7.57 -17.67
N PRO A 166 -7.03 -6.79 -17.78
CA PRO A 166 -6.58 -6.23 -19.04
C PRO A 166 -6.18 -7.33 -20.04
N ARG A 167 -6.44 -7.09 -21.32
CA ARG A 167 -6.00 -7.93 -22.42
C ARG A 167 -4.91 -7.20 -23.20
N ALA A 168 -3.71 -7.77 -23.24
CA ALA A 168 -2.59 -7.27 -24.04
C ALA A 168 -2.93 -7.27 -25.53
N THR A 169 -3.58 -6.21 -25.99
CA THR A 169 -4.08 -6.01 -27.35
C THR A 169 -3.78 -4.57 -27.79
N PRO A 170 -3.66 -4.29 -29.11
CA PRO A 170 -3.50 -2.92 -29.59
C PRO A 170 -4.63 -1.98 -29.14
N GLU A 171 -5.84 -2.50 -28.94
CA GLU A 171 -6.98 -1.76 -28.41
C GLU A 171 -6.75 -1.29 -26.97
N LEU A 172 -6.11 -2.12 -26.12
CA LEU A 172 -5.73 -1.72 -24.77
C LEU A 172 -4.69 -0.58 -24.80
N VAL A 173 -3.66 -0.70 -25.64
CA VAL A 173 -2.64 0.35 -25.79
C VAL A 173 -3.30 1.66 -26.25
N THR A 174 -4.17 1.59 -27.26
CA THR A 174 -4.92 2.76 -27.76
C THR A 174 -5.79 3.39 -26.67
N LEU A 175 -6.49 2.58 -25.88
CA LEU A 175 -7.31 3.03 -24.75
C LEU A 175 -6.44 3.73 -23.68
N LEU A 176 -5.30 3.15 -23.31
CA LEU A 176 -4.40 3.71 -22.30
C LEU A 176 -3.73 5.00 -22.77
N GLN A 177 -3.33 5.10 -24.03
CA GLN A 177 -2.81 6.34 -24.63
C GLN A 177 -3.87 7.44 -24.66
N LEU A 178 -5.11 7.11 -25.07
CA LEU A 178 -6.23 8.05 -25.03
C LEU A 178 -6.53 8.50 -23.60
N ARG A 179 -6.50 7.57 -22.63
CA ARG A 179 -6.66 7.85 -21.19
C ARG A 179 -5.58 8.81 -20.70
N ALA A 180 -4.30 8.56 -21.00
CA ALA A 180 -3.20 9.43 -20.61
C ALA A 180 -3.37 10.86 -21.15
N LYS A 181 -3.69 11.00 -22.44
CA LYS A 181 -3.94 12.32 -23.07
C LYS A 181 -5.12 13.07 -22.45
N THR A 182 -6.22 12.35 -22.20
CA THR A 182 -7.44 12.92 -21.62
C THR A 182 -7.20 13.35 -20.17
N LEU A 183 -6.49 12.52 -19.40
CA LEU A 183 -6.08 12.84 -18.02
C LEU A 183 -5.14 14.04 -17.96
N ALA A 184 -4.18 14.17 -18.88
CA ALA A 184 -3.30 15.34 -18.94
C ALA A 184 -4.12 16.63 -19.14
N THR A 185 -5.10 16.59 -20.03
CA THR A 185 -6.02 17.72 -20.28
C THR A 185 -6.90 18.01 -19.06
N ALA A 186 -7.46 16.96 -18.43
CA ALA A 186 -8.23 17.08 -17.20
C ALA A 186 -7.40 17.69 -16.06
N ARG A 187 -6.16 17.25 -15.87
CA ARG A 187 -5.24 17.79 -14.86
C ARG A 187 -4.84 19.24 -15.13
N ALA A 188 -4.73 19.65 -16.39
CA ALA A 188 -4.49 21.06 -16.74
C ALA A 188 -5.68 21.96 -16.37
N ALA A 189 -6.91 21.50 -16.62
CA ALA A 189 -8.12 22.18 -16.17
C ALA A 189 -8.23 22.23 -14.64
N GLU A 190 -7.98 21.11 -13.95
CA GLU A 190 -7.92 21.04 -12.47
C GLU A 190 -6.88 22.00 -11.91
N ARG A 191 -5.69 22.07 -12.51
CA ARG A 191 -4.62 22.99 -12.07
C ARG A 191 -5.05 24.45 -12.21
N THR A 192 -5.70 24.80 -13.32
CA THR A 192 -6.20 26.16 -13.53
C THR A 192 -7.24 26.53 -12.48
N LEU A 193 -8.15 25.61 -12.16
CA LEU A 193 -9.12 25.77 -11.08
C LEU A 193 -8.44 25.95 -9.71
N MET A 194 -7.51 25.05 -9.36
CA MET A 194 -6.84 25.09 -8.06
C MET A 194 -5.93 26.31 -7.89
N ASN A 195 -5.32 26.80 -8.97
CA ASN A 195 -4.55 28.05 -8.95
C ASN A 195 -5.46 29.27 -8.68
N ALA A 196 -6.68 29.28 -9.22
CA ALA A 196 -7.66 30.33 -8.93
C ALA A 196 -8.11 30.29 -7.46
N VAL A 197 -8.34 29.08 -6.92
CA VAL A 197 -8.64 28.89 -5.49
C VAL A 197 -7.47 29.38 -4.63
N GLU A 198 -6.24 28.99 -4.95
CA GLU A 198 -5.04 29.40 -4.21
C GLU A 198 -4.85 30.93 -4.22
N ALA A 199 -5.02 31.57 -5.38
CA ALA A 199 -4.91 33.02 -5.50
C ALA A 199 -6.00 33.77 -4.71
N ALA A 200 -7.20 33.18 -4.59
CA ALA A 200 -8.31 33.73 -3.82
C ALA A 200 -8.23 33.41 -2.31
N THR A 201 -7.36 32.47 -1.90
CA THR A 201 -7.29 32.00 -0.52
C THR A 201 -6.45 32.97 0.34
N PRO A 202 -6.99 33.47 1.48
CA PRO A 202 -6.23 34.28 2.42
C PRO A 202 -4.99 33.54 2.95
N GLY A 203 -3.94 34.28 3.30
CA GLY A 203 -2.69 33.70 3.81
C GLY A 203 -2.89 32.77 5.01
N GLU A 204 -3.79 33.14 5.91
CA GLU A 204 -4.15 32.38 7.13
C GLU A 204 -4.80 31.02 6.81
N SER A 205 -5.49 30.90 5.67
CA SER A 205 -6.21 29.69 5.24
C SER A 205 -5.35 28.75 4.38
N ARG A 206 -4.08 29.10 4.07
CA ARG A 206 -3.20 28.29 3.21
C ARG A 206 -2.91 26.90 3.75
N ALA A 207 -2.76 26.75 5.06
CA ALA A 207 -2.57 25.44 5.69
C ALA A 207 -3.80 24.53 5.50
N ARG A 208 -5.01 25.09 5.57
CA ARG A 208 -6.26 24.36 5.30
C ARG A 208 -6.36 23.98 3.83
N LEU A 209 -6.06 24.91 2.92
CA LEU A 209 -5.99 24.63 1.47
C LEU A 209 -5.08 23.44 1.16
N ALA A 210 -3.86 23.42 1.68
CA ALA A 210 -2.92 22.33 1.42
C ALA A 210 -3.43 20.98 1.95
N ARG A 211 -4.08 20.96 3.13
CA ARG A 211 -4.68 19.75 3.71
C ARG A 211 -5.85 19.23 2.87
N GLU A 212 -6.73 20.11 2.42
CA GLU A 212 -7.87 19.74 1.57
C GLU A 212 -7.41 19.26 0.18
N GLN A 213 -6.39 19.89 -0.40
CA GLN A 213 -5.77 19.41 -1.64
C GLN A 213 -5.16 18.02 -1.49
N LEU A 214 -4.46 17.77 -0.37
CA LEU A 214 -3.93 16.44 -0.08
C LEU A 214 -5.05 15.42 0.09
N ALA A 215 -6.07 15.73 0.91
CA ALA A 215 -7.22 14.84 1.12
C ALA A 215 -7.93 14.51 -0.20
N PHE A 216 -8.04 15.49 -1.09
CA PHE A 216 -8.58 15.29 -2.43
C PHE A 216 -7.74 14.32 -3.28
N GLU A 217 -6.41 14.43 -3.28
CA GLU A 217 -5.56 13.50 -4.03
C GLU A 217 -5.54 12.10 -3.41
N LEU A 218 -5.48 11.99 -2.07
CA LEU A 218 -5.52 10.70 -1.37
C LEU A 218 -6.83 9.95 -1.65
N ALA A 219 -7.97 10.64 -1.69
CA ALA A 219 -9.27 10.06 -2.03
C ALA A 219 -9.37 9.55 -3.48
N ARG A 220 -8.46 9.97 -4.37
CA ARG A 220 -8.40 9.50 -5.77
C ARG A 220 -7.33 8.44 -5.99
N ARG A 221 -6.55 8.12 -4.97
CA ARG A 221 -5.51 7.10 -5.09
C ARG A 221 -6.19 5.73 -5.27
N PRO A 222 -5.74 4.89 -6.21
CA PRO A 222 -6.20 3.52 -6.28
C PRO A 222 -5.92 2.82 -4.93
N SER A 223 -6.84 1.96 -4.49
CA SER A 223 -6.78 1.29 -3.19
C SER A 223 -5.61 0.31 -3.04
N ALA A 224 -5.02 -0.14 -4.15
CA ALA A 224 -3.86 -1.03 -4.17
C ALA A 224 -2.54 -0.24 -4.13
N ALA A 225 -2.20 0.35 -2.98
CA ALA A 225 -0.81 0.75 -2.71
C ALA A 225 0.04 -0.51 -2.45
N LEU A 226 1.29 -0.54 -2.93
CA LEU A 226 2.19 -1.68 -2.70
C LEU A 226 2.70 -1.69 -1.24
N LEU A 227 2.91 -0.51 -0.68
CA LEU A 227 3.41 -0.25 0.67
C LEU A 227 2.32 0.34 1.55
N VAL A 228 2.11 -0.29 2.70
CA VAL A 228 1.13 0.14 3.71
C VAL A 228 1.41 1.56 4.20
N SER A 229 2.69 1.90 4.38
CA SER A 229 3.16 3.22 4.82
C SER A 229 2.59 4.35 3.97
N THR A 230 2.59 4.17 2.65
CA THR A 230 2.12 5.18 1.72
C THR A 230 0.61 5.42 1.81
N GLY A 231 -0.16 4.47 2.35
CA GLY A 231 -1.60 4.62 2.60
C GLY A 231 -1.93 5.47 3.83
N VAL A 232 -0.95 5.75 4.69
CA VAL A 232 -1.13 6.49 5.95
C VAL A 232 -0.75 7.96 5.78
N SER A 233 -1.54 8.88 6.33
CA SER A 233 -1.20 10.32 6.37
C SER A 233 -0.79 10.77 7.77
N LEU A 234 0.35 11.44 7.89
CA LEU A 234 0.76 12.02 9.18
C LEU A 234 -0.25 13.07 9.68
N ILE A 235 -0.95 13.75 8.77
CA ILE A 235 -1.99 14.74 9.15
C ILE A 235 -3.18 14.04 9.83
N SER A 236 -3.59 12.87 9.32
CA SER A 236 -4.65 12.10 9.98
C SER A 236 -4.19 11.58 11.35
N LEU A 237 -2.92 11.18 11.48
CA LEU A 237 -2.38 10.71 12.77
C LEU A 237 -2.25 11.84 13.79
N VAL A 238 -1.80 13.03 13.38
CA VAL A 238 -1.78 14.22 14.26
C VAL A 238 -3.18 14.57 14.75
N THR A 239 -4.18 14.45 13.88
CA THR A 239 -5.59 14.65 14.26
C THR A 239 -6.06 13.60 15.27
N GLN A 240 -5.70 12.33 15.08
CA GLN A 240 -6.00 11.24 16.01
C GLN A 240 -5.26 11.35 17.35
N ALA A 241 -4.07 11.96 17.34
CA ALA A 241 -3.26 12.18 18.53
C ALA A 241 -3.89 13.20 19.51
N LYS A 242 -4.88 13.99 19.06
CA LYS A 242 -5.61 14.96 19.89
C LYS A 242 -4.67 15.88 20.69
N PHE A 243 -3.67 16.45 20.02
CA PHE A 243 -2.77 17.41 20.65
C PHE A 243 -3.51 18.70 21.06
N ASN A 244 -2.96 19.39 22.06
CA ASN A 244 -3.46 20.71 22.46
C ASN A 244 -3.17 21.76 21.35
N ALA A 245 -3.80 22.92 21.47
CA ALA A 245 -3.67 23.98 20.47
C ALA A 245 -2.22 24.46 20.28
N ASP A 246 -1.46 24.60 21.38
CA ASP A 246 -0.08 25.06 21.34
C ASP A 246 0.83 24.11 20.54
N ASN A 247 0.71 22.81 20.78
CA ASN A 247 1.46 21.80 20.03
C ASN A 247 1.04 21.81 18.55
N LEU A 248 -0.24 21.97 18.24
CA LEU A 248 -0.71 22.06 16.84
C LEU A 248 -0.12 23.29 16.12
N LEU A 249 -0.06 24.45 16.79
CA LEU A 249 0.54 25.66 16.26
C LEU A 249 2.03 25.48 15.95
N VAL A 250 2.76 24.78 16.83
CA VAL A 250 4.19 24.47 16.62
C VAL A 250 4.41 23.57 15.38
N LEU A 251 3.43 22.73 15.03
CA LEU A 251 3.53 21.81 13.89
C LEU A 251 3.01 22.38 12.56
N ASP A 252 2.32 23.52 12.57
CA ASP A 252 1.57 23.99 11.40
C ASP A 252 2.44 24.20 10.16
N ALA A 253 3.64 24.76 10.31
CA ALA A 253 4.57 24.99 9.19
C ALA A 253 5.04 23.66 8.57
N GLU A 254 5.37 22.68 9.41
CA GLU A 254 5.79 21.34 8.99
C GLU A 254 4.67 20.58 8.31
N LEU A 255 3.45 20.65 8.85
CA LEU A 255 2.29 19.99 8.29
C LEU A 255 1.88 20.61 6.96
N LEU A 256 2.04 21.92 6.79
CA LEU A 256 1.88 22.58 5.50
C LEU A 256 2.93 22.09 4.48
N SER A 257 4.22 22.11 4.85
CA SER A 257 5.30 21.63 3.97
C SER A 257 5.10 20.17 3.59
N TYR A 258 4.68 19.33 4.53
CA TYR A 258 4.39 17.92 4.30
C TYR A 258 3.19 17.74 3.37
N ALA A 259 2.09 18.49 3.58
CA ALA A 259 0.90 18.40 2.75
C ALA A 259 1.22 18.71 1.28
N LEU A 260 2.01 19.77 1.03
CA LEU A 260 2.44 20.15 -0.31
C LEU A 260 3.35 19.07 -0.94
N ALA A 261 4.35 18.59 -0.19
CA ALA A 261 5.28 17.57 -0.67
C ALA A 261 4.57 16.24 -0.98
N LEU A 262 3.69 15.79 -0.09
CA LEU A 262 2.94 14.54 -0.27
C LEU A 262 1.92 14.66 -1.42
N THR A 263 1.29 15.82 -1.59
CA THR A 263 0.42 16.09 -2.75
C THR A 263 1.20 15.96 -4.06
N ALA A 264 2.40 16.53 -4.13
CA ALA A 264 3.27 16.43 -5.30
C ALA A 264 3.70 14.98 -5.55
N ALA A 265 4.20 14.28 -4.52
CA ALA A 265 4.63 12.89 -4.62
C ALA A 265 3.48 11.95 -5.02
N THR A 266 2.27 12.15 -4.48
CA THR A 266 1.08 11.35 -4.83
C THR A 266 0.66 11.57 -6.29
N ARG A 267 0.77 12.81 -6.79
CA ARG A 267 0.50 13.12 -8.20
C ARG A 267 1.53 12.51 -9.13
N GLU A 268 2.82 12.57 -8.76
CA GLU A 268 3.89 11.95 -9.53
C GLU A 268 3.72 10.43 -9.56
N HIS A 269 3.53 9.79 -8.39
CA HIS A 269 3.24 8.36 -8.29
C HIS A 269 2.07 7.95 -9.18
N ALA A 270 0.94 8.66 -9.11
CA ALA A 270 -0.22 8.37 -9.93
C ALA A 270 0.03 8.57 -11.45
N LEU A 271 0.98 9.42 -11.84
CA LEU A 271 1.40 9.56 -13.23
C LEU A 271 2.31 8.40 -13.63
N ARG A 272 3.30 8.04 -12.80
CA ARG A 272 4.24 6.94 -13.06
C ARG A 272 3.56 5.59 -13.15
N VAL A 273 2.61 5.28 -12.26
CA VAL A 273 1.82 4.03 -12.33
C VAL A 273 1.06 3.93 -13.66
N ARG A 274 0.56 5.05 -14.20
CA ARG A 274 -0.14 5.03 -15.49
C ARG A 274 0.80 4.87 -16.68
N GLU A 275 1.97 5.50 -16.61
CA GLU A 275 3.04 5.29 -17.60
C GLU A 275 3.50 3.82 -17.58
N GLY A 276 3.61 3.23 -16.38
CA GLY A 276 3.91 1.81 -16.16
C GLY A 276 2.82 0.88 -16.71
N GLU A 277 1.53 1.18 -16.46
CA GLU A 277 0.40 0.45 -17.05
C GLU A 277 0.45 0.46 -18.59
N LEU A 278 0.72 1.61 -19.21
CA LEU A 278 0.85 1.73 -20.66
C LEU A 278 2.07 0.96 -21.19
N ALA A 279 3.24 1.16 -20.59
CA ALA A 279 4.47 0.49 -21.01
C ALA A 279 4.37 -1.04 -20.85
N ARG A 280 3.71 -1.52 -19.79
CA ARG A 280 3.40 -2.94 -19.59
C ARG A 280 2.55 -3.47 -20.73
N ALA A 281 1.47 -2.76 -21.09
CA ALA A 281 0.61 -3.17 -22.19
C ALA A 281 1.36 -3.20 -23.53
N GLU A 282 2.23 -2.21 -23.80
CA GLU A 282 3.06 -2.17 -25.01
C GLU A 282 4.03 -3.36 -25.08
N ILE A 283 4.75 -3.64 -23.98
CA ILE A 283 5.66 -4.79 -23.88
C ILE A 283 4.92 -6.12 -24.12
N GLU A 284 3.77 -6.32 -23.48
CA GLU A 284 3.01 -7.57 -23.62
C GLU A 284 2.40 -7.72 -25.03
N VAL A 285 1.99 -6.62 -25.67
CA VAL A 285 1.50 -6.63 -27.06
C VAL A 285 2.63 -6.96 -28.04
N ASP A 286 3.80 -6.33 -27.87
CA ASP A 286 4.97 -6.56 -28.73
C ASP A 286 5.52 -7.99 -28.58
N ALA A 287 5.47 -8.55 -27.37
CA ALA A 287 5.84 -9.93 -27.11
C ALA A 287 4.85 -10.95 -27.73
N GLY A 288 3.60 -10.52 -27.92
CA GLY A 288 2.55 -11.30 -28.58
C GLY A 288 1.72 -12.18 -27.62
N VAL A 289 0.62 -12.71 -28.15
CA VAL A 289 -0.28 -13.61 -27.41
C VAL A 289 0.48 -14.85 -26.95
N MET A 290 0.30 -15.25 -25.69
CA MET A 290 0.96 -16.41 -25.09
C MET A 290 2.49 -16.32 -25.13
N TRP A 291 3.09 -15.13 -25.07
CA TRP A 291 4.55 -14.95 -25.07
C TRP A 291 5.30 -15.77 -24.01
N ARG A 292 4.64 -16.11 -22.88
CA ARG A 292 5.16 -17.01 -21.85
C ARG A 292 5.43 -18.44 -22.33
N ALA A 293 4.80 -18.88 -23.41
CA ALA A 293 5.06 -20.15 -24.09
C ALA A 293 6.04 -20.00 -25.27
N GLY A 294 6.64 -18.81 -25.43
CA GLY A 294 7.62 -18.51 -26.47
C GLY A 294 9.00 -19.11 -26.19
N THR A 295 10.00 -18.63 -26.93
CA THR A 295 11.38 -19.06 -26.72
C THR A 295 11.89 -18.58 -25.35
N PRO A 296 12.82 -19.31 -24.69
CA PRO A 296 13.38 -18.87 -23.40
C PRO A 296 13.95 -17.45 -23.45
N THR A 297 14.54 -17.05 -24.58
CA THR A 297 15.06 -15.69 -24.78
C THR A 297 13.95 -14.64 -24.81
N LEU A 298 12.82 -14.91 -25.49
CA LEU A 298 11.68 -13.99 -25.51
C LEU A 298 11.08 -13.83 -24.11
N VAL A 299 10.89 -14.94 -23.40
CA VAL A 299 10.33 -14.93 -22.04
C VAL A 299 11.22 -14.11 -21.11
N THR A 300 12.52 -14.45 -21.03
CA THR A 300 13.49 -13.76 -20.15
C THR A 300 13.65 -12.27 -20.48
N THR A 301 13.62 -11.88 -21.75
CA THR A 301 13.72 -10.46 -22.14
C THR A 301 12.45 -9.68 -21.80
N THR A 302 11.27 -10.26 -22.04
CA THR A 302 9.97 -9.65 -21.73
C THR A 302 9.79 -9.51 -20.22
N ASP A 303 10.04 -10.57 -19.46
CA ASP A 303 9.95 -10.55 -17.99
C ASP A 303 10.92 -9.53 -17.38
N ARG A 304 12.14 -9.43 -17.91
CA ARG A 304 13.10 -8.40 -17.46
C ARG A 304 12.57 -6.99 -17.72
N ALA A 305 11.93 -6.75 -18.85
CA ALA A 305 11.34 -5.44 -19.16
C ALA A 305 10.16 -5.12 -18.22
N LEU A 306 9.31 -6.10 -17.91
CA LEU A 306 8.21 -5.95 -16.95
C LEU A 306 8.73 -5.70 -15.52
N ALA A 307 9.77 -6.42 -15.09
CA ALA A 307 10.38 -6.23 -13.78
C ALA A 307 10.99 -4.83 -13.59
N LEU A 308 11.49 -4.20 -14.67
CA LEU A 308 11.97 -2.82 -14.60
C LEU A 308 10.85 -1.81 -14.34
N ILE A 309 9.65 -2.03 -14.89
CA ILE A 309 8.48 -1.19 -14.62
C ILE A 309 8.09 -1.31 -13.14
N GLU A 310 8.03 -2.54 -12.62
CA GLU A 310 7.65 -2.79 -11.23
C GLU A 310 8.66 -2.23 -10.24
N ALA A 311 9.96 -2.39 -10.52
CA ALA A 311 11.01 -1.77 -9.72
C ALA A 311 10.88 -0.25 -9.67
N PHE A 312 10.53 0.37 -10.81
CA PHE A 312 10.33 1.81 -10.90
C PHE A 312 9.07 2.28 -10.16
N GLU A 313 7.95 1.56 -10.28
CA GLU A 313 6.73 1.83 -9.50
C GLU A 313 7.00 1.72 -7.98
N PHE A 314 7.73 0.69 -7.57
CA PHE A 314 8.13 0.51 -6.18
C PHE A 314 9.02 1.65 -5.67
N GLU A 315 9.98 2.14 -6.48
CA GLU A 315 10.83 3.27 -6.13
C GLU A 315 10.02 4.55 -5.82
N GLN A 316 8.91 4.77 -6.54
CA GLN A 316 8.02 5.90 -6.25
C GLN A 316 7.34 5.78 -4.89
N GLU A 317 6.97 4.57 -4.48
CA GLU A 317 6.41 4.33 -3.16
C GLU A 317 7.45 4.48 -2.04
N LEU A 318 8.70 4.08 -2.28
CA LEU A 318 9.82 4.33 -1.37
C LEU A 318 10.03 5.84 -1.14
N ALA A 319 9.91 6.66 -2.18
CA ALA A 319 10.03 8.12 -2.06
C ALA A 319 8.94 8.73 -1.15
N ILE A 320 7.69 8.26 -1.27
CA ILE A 320 6.59 8.68 -0.39
C ILE A 320 6.85 8.26 1.06
N ARG A 321 7.30 7.02 1.25
CA ARG A 321 7.65 6.49 2.58
C ARG A 321 8.79 7.29 3.21
N ASP A 322 9.85 7.59 2.47
CA ASP A 322 10.99 8.35 2.99
C ASP A 322 10.58 9.77 3.39
N LEU A 323 9.71 10.41 2.59
CA LEU A 323 9.09 11.68 2.96
C LEU A 323 8.32 11.59 4.28
N GLN A 324 7.58 10.50 4.52
CA GLN A 324 6.87 10.27 5.77
C GLN A 324 7.84 10.08 6.94
N PHE A 325 8.87 9.26 6.79
CA PHE A 325 9.87 9.06 7.85
C PHE A 325 10.57 10.36 8.26
N ASP A 326 11.06 11.11 7.27
CA ASP A 326 11.77 12.34 7.53
C ASP A 326 10.85 13.39 8.15
N THR A 327 9.58 13.42 7.74
CA THR A 327 8.59 14.32 8.34
C THR A 327 8.23 13.89 9.76
N LEU A 328 7.98 12.60 10.00
CA LEU A 328 7.68 12.07 11.34
C LEU A 328 8.78 12.44 12.33
N ARG A 329 10.05 12.25 11.94
CA ARG A 329 11.21 12.65 12.74
C ARG A 329 11.21 14.15 13.05
N ARG A 330 10.94 15.00 12.06
CA ARG A 330 10.85 16.47 12.24
C ARG A 330 9.69 16.89 13.15
N LEU A 331 8.54 16.22 13.05
CA LEU A 331 7.39 16.48 13.92
C LEU A 331 7.71 16.07 15.36
N ARG A 332 8.31 14.87 15.55
CA ARG A 332 8.74 14.36 16.85
C ARG A 332 9.68 15.33 17.56
N GLN A 333 10.69 15.85 16.86
CA GLN A 333 11.68 16.78 17.41
C GLN A 333 11.10 18.12 17.87
N ARG A 334 9.90 18.48 17.41
CA ARG A 334 9.21 19.73 17.77
C ARG A 334 8.20 19.57 18.90
N LEU A 335 7.77 18.34 19.16
CA LEU A 335 6.80 18.05 20.21
C LEU A 335 7.49 17.83 21.55
N PRO A 336 6.80 18.08 22.67
CA PRO A 336 7.26 17.55 23.95
C PRO A 336 7.32 16.03 23.88
N HIS A 337 8.20 15.45 24.72
CA HIS A 337 8.61 14.05 24.61
C HIS A 337 7.43 13.07 24.59
N GLN A 338 6.43 13.25 25.46
CA GLN A 338 5.28 12.35 25.55
C GLN A 338 4.41 12.39 24.28
N GLU A 339 4.16 13.57 23.74
CA GLU A 339 3.38 13.79 22.53
C GLU A 339 4.10 13.31 21.28
N GLY A 340 5.41 13.57 21.20
CA GLY A 340 6.27 13.07 20.12
C GLY A 340 6.28 11.54 20.08
N ARG A 341 6.41 10.89 21.24
CA ARG A 341 6.32 9.44 21.39
C ARG A 341 4.96 8.90 20.94
N ARG A 342 3.86 9.52 21.41
CA ARG A 342 2.50 9.12 21.03
C ARG A 342 2.27 9.20 19.52
N LEU A 343 2.83 10.20 18.83
CA LEU A 343 2.74 10.30 17.37
C LEU A 343 3.45 9.14 16.67
N VAL A 344 4.66 8.81 17.13
CA VAL A 344 5.44 7.68 16.58
C VAL A 344 4.71 6.37 16.81
N GLU A 345 4.18 6.13 18.00
CA GLU A 345 3.41 4.93 18.31
C GLU A 345 2.18 4.83 17.40
N LEU A 346 1.40 5.90 17.21
CA LEU A 346 0.26 5.91 16.29
C LEU A 346 0.67 5.57 14.85
N TRP A 347 1.81 6.09 14.39
CA TRP A 347 2.33 5.78 13.07
C TRP A 347 2.75 4.31 12.94
N GLN A 348 3.49 3.78 13.93
CA GLN A 348 3.90 2.39 13.98
C GLN A 348 2.70 1.42 13.92
N HIS A 349 1.63 1.72 14.66
CA HIS A 349 0.39 0.93 14.67
C HIS A 349 -0.36 0.99 13.34
N ALA A 350 -0.28 2.12 12.63
CA ALA A 350 -0.97 2.29 11.36
C ALA A 350 -0.24 1.59 10.20
N VAL A 351 1.09 1.48 10.27
CA VAL A 351 1.91 1.01 9.15
C VAL A 351 2.28 -0.46 9.27
N HIS A 352 2.81 -0.90 10.41
CA HIS A 352 3.29 -2.27 10.63
C HIS A 352 3.09 -2.72 12.08
N PRO A 353 1.86 -2.90 12.56
CA PRO A 353 1.61 -3.23 13.97
C PRO A 353 2.41 -4.45 14.46
N GLU A 354 2.58 -5.46 13.60
CA GLU A 354 3.34 -6.67 13.86
C GLU A 354 4.84 -6.44 14.11
N LEU A 355 5.43 -5.36 13.56
CA LEU A 355 6.85 -5.07 13.74
C LEU A 355 7.17 -4.33 15.04
N PHE A 356 6.15 -3.86 15.77
CA PHE A 356 6.31 -2.98 16.93
C PHE A 356 5.67 -3.54 18.21
N ASP A 357 5.20 -4.79 18.21
CA ASP A 357 4.57 -5.39 19.39
C ASP A 357 5.49 -5.42 20.63
N ASP A 358 6.79 -5.63 20.44
CA ASP A 358 7.78 -5.59 21.53
C ASP A 358 7.88 -4.20 22.19
N GLU A 359 7.79 -3.13 21.39
CA GLU A 359 7.82 -1.75 21.89
C GLU A 359 6.53 -1.41 22.64
N ARG A 360 5.40 -2.05 22.31
CA ARG A 360 4.14 -1.92 23.06
C ARG A 360 4.26 -2.54 24.45
N VAL A 361 4.99 -3.65 24.59
CA VAL A 361 5.27 -4.25 25.90
C VAL A 361 6.10 -3.28 26.75
N LEU A 362 7.17 -2.72 26.19
CA LEU A 362 7.96 -1.68 26.85
C LEU A 362 7.09 -0.48 27.25
N ALA A 363 6.21 -0.04 26.36
CA ALA A 363 5.35 1.10 26.62
C ALA A 363 4.40 0.86 27.80
N ARG A 364 3.77 -0.31 27.87
CA ARG A 364 2.89 -0.70 29.00
C ARG A 364 3.65 -0.77 30.31
N VAL A 365 4.78 -1.48 30.34
CA VAL A 365 5.63 -1.59 31.54
C VAL A 365 6.08 -0.21 32.02
N SER A 366 6.46 0.68 31.09
CA SER A 366 6.86 2.04 31.43
C SER A 366 5.73 2.87 32.05
N ALA A 367 4.51 2.72 31.54
CA ALA A 367 3.34 3.40 32.08
C ALA A 367 2.98 2.88 33.48
N ASP A 368 3.04 1.55 33.67
CA ASP A 368 2.78 0.93 34.97
C ASP A 368 3.79 1.40 36.02
N LEU A 369 5.08 1.46 35.67
CA LEU A 369 6.15 1.95 36.56
C LEU A 369 5.92 3.40 37.01
N LEU A 370 5.61 4.29 36.07
CA LEU A 370 5.36 5.70 36.34
C LEU A 370 4.05 5.94 37.12
N ALA A 371 3.11 4.99 37.06
CA ALA A 371 1.88 5.04 37.83
C ALA A 371 2.02 4.52 39.26
N LEU A 372 3.18 3.96 39.65
CA LEU A 372 3.36 3.42 40.99
C LEU A 372 3.36 4.53 42.06
N PRO A 373 2.62 4.35 43.17
CA PRO A 373 2.60 5.33 44.26
C PRO A 373 3.96 5.54 44.95
N SER A 374 4.84 4.53 44.86
CA SER A 374 6.18 4.53 45.45
C SER A 374 7.25 5.18 44.57
N THR A 375 6.88 5.59 43.34
CA THR A 375 7.78 6.28 42.43
C THR A 375 7.79 7.77 42.79
N ASP A 376 8.87 8.22 43.42
CA ASP A 376 9.10 9.63 43.66
C ASP A 376 9.44 10.38 42.36
N SER A 377 9.52 11.71 42.43
CA SER A 377 9.81 12.56 41.27
C SER A 377 11.19 12.28 40.67
N GLU A 378 12.17 11.87 41.49
CA GLU A 378 13.53 11.58 41.05
C GLU A 378 13.59 10.27 40.25
N LYS A 379 13.00 9.19 40.75
CA LYS A 379 12.87 7.92 40.04
C LYS A 379 12.05 8.06 38.76
N SER A 380 10.99 8.88 38.79
CA SER A 380 10.21 9.21 37.61
C SER A 380 11.08 9.87 36.54
N GLN A 381 11.92 10.83 36.92
CA GLN A 381 12.83 11.48 35.99
C GLN A 381 13.87 10.51 35.43
N ILE A 382 14.48 9.67 36.27
CA ILE A 382 15.46 8.66 35.83
C ILE A 382 14.81 7.65 34.86
N ALA A 383 13.58 7.22 35.15
CA ALA A 383 12.83 6.31 34.28
C ALA A 383 12.56 6.96 32.90
N LEU A 384 12.16 8.24 32.88
CA LEU A 384 11.94 8.99 31.65
C LEU A 384 13.25 9.15 30.85
N ASP A 385 14.38 9.42 31.50
CA ASP A 385 15.68 9.53 30.85
C ASP A 385 16.13 8.19 30.26
N ILE A 386 15.89 7.07 30.96
CA ILE A 386 16.15 5.71 30.44
C ILE A 386 15.31 5.45 29.19
N LEU A 387 14.02 5.79 29.23
CA LEU A 387 13.11 5.60 28.11
C LEU A 387 13.52 6.45 26.91
N GLU A 388 13.87 7.72 27.10
CA GLU A 388 14.32 8.59 26.01
C GLU A 388 15.59 8.04 25.34
N ASN A 389 16.57 7.59 26.14
CA ASN A 389 17.78 6.95 25.60
C ASN A 389 17.46 5.68 24.80
N ALA A 390 16.46 4.90 25.22
CA ALA A 390 15.99 3.75 24.47
C ALA A 390 15.33 4.17 23.14
N TYR A 391 14.44 5.16 23.17
CA TYR A 391 13.74 5.65 21.98
C TYR A 391 14.68 6.23 20.93
N VAL A 392 15.70 6.98 21.33
CA VAL A 392 16.74 7.50 20.42
C VAL A 392 17.46 6.36 19.69
N ARG A 393 17.65 5.21 20.34
CA ARG A 393 18.26 4.01 19.74
C ARG A 393 17.27 3.20 18.91
N LEU A 394 16.00 3.14 19.33
CA LEU A 394 14.95 2.38 18.65
C LEU A 394 14.47 3.05 17.36
N GLU A 395 14.43 4.38 17.29
CA GLU A 395 13.93 5.12 16.12
C GLU A 395 14.64 4.73 14.80
N PRO A 396 16.00 4.78 14.68
CA PRO A 396 16.67 4.37 13.45
C PRO A 396 16.46 2.89 13.14
N LEU A 397 16.36 2.03 14.16
CA LEU A 397 16.08 0.61 13.97
C LEU A 397 14.64 0.34 13.51
N GLY A 398 13.67 1.13 13.99
CA GLY A 398 12.29 1.08 13.54
C GLY A 398 12.16 1.41 12.06
N ARG A 399 12.87 2.47 11.60
CA ARG A 399 12.99 2.79 10.18
C ARG A 399 13.58 1.62 9.39
N SER A 400 14.73 1.07 9.82
CA SER A 400 15.36 -0.06 9.13
C SER A 400 14.50 -1.32 9.12
N ALA A 401 13.67 -1.55 10.14
CA ALA A 401 12.75 -2.68 10.17
C ALA A 401 11.65 -2.52 9.11
N CYS A 402 11.05 -1.34 9.01
CA CYS A 402 10.08 -1.05 7.94
C CYS A 402 10.73 -1.15 6.56
N GLU A 403 11.93 -0.58 6.35
CA GLU A 403 12.65 -0.69 5.08
C GLU A 403 12.93 -2.14 4.68
N ALA A 404 13.27 -3.00 5.64
CA ALA A 404 13.47 -4.43 5.42
C ALA A 404 12.15 -5.15 5.11
N ALA A 405 11.06 -4.81 5.81
CA ALA A 405 9.74 -5.39 5.60
C ALA A 405 9.13 -5.00 4.24
N ASP A 406 9.24 -3.73 3.86
CA ASP A 406 8.85 -3.20 2.55
C ASP A 406 9.54 -3.98 1.41
N GLY A 407 10.81 -4.37 1.62
CA GLY A 407 11.57 -5.15 0.65
C GLY A 407 11.04 -6.57 0.41
N ILE A 408 10.13 -7.07 1.24
CA ILE A 408 9.51 -8.40 1.09
C ILE A 408 8.31 -8.32 0.12
N LEU A 409 7.47 -7.29 0.23
CA LEU A 409 6.14 -7.22 -0.40
C LEU A 409 6.15 -7.32 -1.94
N PRO A 410 6.98 -6.58 -2.69
CA PRO A 410 7.00 -6.68 -4.15
C PRO A 410 7.42 -8.06 -4.66
N ARG A 411 8.20 -8.79 -3.87
CA ARG A 411 8.84 -10.06 -4.26
C ARG A 411 7.89 -11.24 -4.11
N VAL A 412 6.93 -11.13 -3.21
CA VAL A 412 5.81 -12.08 -3.03
C VAL A 412 4.70 -11.84 -4.06
N ALA A 413 4.46 -10.57 -4.42
CA ALA A 413 3.37 -10.19 -5.32
C ALA A 413 3.62 -10.55 -6.80
N ASN A 414 4.89 -10.56 -7.25
CA ASN A 414 5.21 -10.99 -8.60
C ASN A 414 6.55 -11.75 -8.66
N PRO A 415 6.56 -13.09 -8.75
CA PRO A 415 7.78 -13.83 -9.00
C PRO A 415 8.23 -13.56 -10.44
N ALA A 416 9.19 -12.64 -10.62
CA ALA A 416 9.84 -12.40 -11.90
C ALA A 416 10.43 -13.69 -12.51
N SER A 417 10.75 -13.68 -13.81
CA SER A 417 11.30 -14.83 -14.59
C SER A 417 12.44 -15.59 -13.93
N ASP A 418 13.21 -14.91 -13.09
CA ASP A 418 14.26 -15.53 -12.31
C ASP A 418 13.75 -15.77 -10.89
N VAL A 419 12.96 -16.85 -10.75
CA VAL A 419 12.45 -17.33 -9.46
C VAL A 419 13.60 -17.46 -8.47
N ALA A 420 14.80 -17.87 -8.92
CA ALA A 420 15.98 -17.99 -8.07
C ALA A 420 16.43 -16.63 -7.51
N THR A 421 16.60 -15.63 -8.39
CA THR A 421 17.01 -14.28 -7.96
C THR A 421 15.95 -13.57 -7.13
N SER A 422 14.66 -13.71 -7.48
CA SER A 422 13.55 -13.14 -6.70
C SER A 422 13.47 -13.79 -5.31
N THR A 423 13.52 -15.13 -5.25
CA THR A 423 13.54 -15.89 -3.99
C THR A 423 14.75 -15.51 -3.14
N LEU A 424 15.93 -15.41 -3.73
CA LEU A 424 17.15 -15.02 -3.03
C LEU A 424 17.03 -13.60 -2.47
N ALA A 425 16.47 -12.67 -3.23
CA ALA A 425 16.20 -11.32 -2.77
C ALA A 425 15.18 -11.32 -1.61
N GLU A 426 14.12 -12.10 -1.68
CA GLU A 426 13.14 -12.26 -0.59
C GLU A 426 13.82 -12.80 0.69
N ILE A 427 14.59 -13.88 0.57
CA ILE A 427 15.33 -14.48 1.69
C ILE A 427 16.25 -13.45 2.34
N ARG A 428 16.97 -12.66 1.53
CA ARG A 428 17.84 -11.58 2.04
C ARG A 428 17.05 -10.48 2.76
N ALA A 429 15.87 -10.09 2.28
CA ALA A 429 15.02 -9.13 2.97
C ALA A 429 14.51 -9.67 4.31
N ARG A 430 14.02 -10.92 4.35
CA ARG A 430 13.58 -11.58 5.58
C ARG A 430 14.72 -11.72 6.60
N SER A 431 15.89 -12.19 6.17
CA SER A 431 17.10 -12.30 7.01
C SER A 431 17.52 -10.92 7.56
N GLY A 432 17.45 -9.87 6.73
CA GLY A 432 17.67 -8.49 7.14
C GLY A 432 16.67 -8.00 8.18
N LEU A 433 15.38 -8.28 8.00
CA LEU A 433 14.33 -7.92 8.96
C LEU A 433 14.57 -8.58 10.33
N LEU A 434 14.82 -9.89 10.35
CA LEU A 434 15.12 -10.63 11.59
C LEU A 434 16.36 -10.08 12.30
N PHE A 435 17.38 -9.67 11.54
CA PHE A 435 18.57 -9.04 12.12
C PHE A 435 18.25 -7.71 12.82
N VAL A 436 17.46 -6.85 12.18
CA VAL A 436 17.05 -5.57 12.79
C VAL A 436 16.13 -5.80 13.99
N GLN A 437 15.19 -6.75 13.91
CA GLN A 437 14.31 -7.09 15.03
C GLN A 437 15.11 -7.56 16.26
N ARG A 438 16.11 -8.41 16.07
CA ARG A 438 17.03 -8.80 17.15
C ARG A 438 17.73 -7.60 17.79
N GLN A 439 18.21 -6.64 16.99
CA GLN A 439 18.84 -5.43 17.53
C GLN A 439 17.85 -4.60 18.37
N ARG A 440 16.60 -4.48 17.91
CA ARG A 440 15.54 -3.76 18.62
C ARG A 440 15.21 -4.44 19.95
N ARG A 441 15.00 -5.76 19.95
CA ARG A 441 14.74 -6.53 21.17
C ARG A 441 15.87 -6.46 22.17
N ALA A 442 17.13 -6.41 21.71
CA ALA A 442 18.27 -6.18 22.59
C ALA A 442 18.20 -4.82 23.31
N VAL A 443 17.82 -3.75 22.60
CA VAL A 443 17.62 -2.42 23.21
C VAL A 443 16.45 -2.46 24.21
N ILE A 444 15.34 -3.10 23.86
CA ILE A 444 14.17 -3.22 24.73
C ILE A 444 14.50 -4.01 26.01
N ALA A 445 15.15 -5.18 25.87
CA ALA A 445 15.55 -6.01 26.99
C ALA A 445 16.51 -5.28 27.93
N GLU A 446 17.50 -4.57 27.38
CA GLU A 446 18.40 -3.72 28.15
C GLU A 446 17.63 -2.63 28.92
N THR A 447 16.66 -2.00 28.27
CA THR A 447 15.82 -0.95 28.88
C THR A 447 14.96 -1.50 30.01
N LEU A 448 14.30 -2.64 29.79
CA LEU A 448 13.51 -3.33 30.82
C LEU A 448 14.35 -3.68 32.05
N LEU A 449 15.59 -4.15 31.86
CA LEU A 449 16.51 -4.45 32.97
C LEU A 449 16.94 -3.20 33.73
N ARG A 450 17.16 -2.06 33.04
CA ARG A 450 17.46 -0.79 33.70
C ARG A 450 16.27 -0.29 34.52
N LEU A 451 15.05 -0.36 33.96
CA LEU A 451 13.81 0.00 34.67
C LEU A 451 13.56 -0.92 35.88
N ARG A 452 13.86 -2.22 35.76
CA ARG A 452 13.79 -3.18 36.85
C ARG A 452 14.63 -2.78 38.06
N GLY A 453 15.76 -2.11 37.83
CA GLY A 453 16.64 -1.59 38.88
C GLY A 453 16.06 -0.42 39.68
N LEU A 454 15.02 0.25 39.17
CA LEU A 454 14.35 1.36 39.86
C LEU A 454 13.19 0.91 40.76
N ILE A 455 12.70 -0.31 40.56
CA ILE A 455 11.55 -0.87 41.29
C ILE A 455 12.01 -1.41 42.63
N SER A 456 11.35 -0.97 43.72
CA SER A 456 11.55 -1.58 45.04
C SER A 456 11.01 -3.01 45.07
N THR A 457 11.53 -3.84 45.97
CA THR A 457 11.11 -5.26 46.11
C THR A 457 9.63 -5.45 46.47
N ASP A 458 8.91 -4.37 46.76
CA ASP A 458 7.56 -4.39 47.31
C ASP A 458 6.46 -4.44 46.23
N ASP A 459 6.82 -4.36 44.94
CA ASP A 459 5.90 -4.59 43.83
C ASP A 459 6.26 -5.87 43.04
N PRO A 460 5.87 -7.05 43.55
CA PRO A 460 6.18 -8.32 42.89
C PRO A 460 5.47 -8.46 41.53
N ALA A 461 4.33 -7.80 41.33
CA ALA A 461 3.54 -7.94 40.11
C ALA A 461 4.24 -7.29 38.91
N LEU A 462 4.77 -6.07 39.08
CA LEU A 462 5.52 -5.39 38.03
C LEU A 462 6.88 -6.09 37.77
N ILE A 463 7.53 -6.58 38.83
CA ILE A 463 8.76 -7.37 38.74
C ILE A 463 8.55 -8.62 37.86
N THR A 464 7.54 -9.43 38.18
CA THR A 464 7.22 -10.64 37.41
C THR A 464 6.89 -10.29 35.96
N ARG A 465 6.13 -9.21 35.71
CA ARG A 465 5.81 -8.78 34.34
C ARG A 465 7.05 -8.40 33.53
N ILE A 466 8.02 -7.73 34.14
CA ILE A 466 9.30 -7.41 33.48
C ILE A 466 10.07 -8.69 33.19
N GLU A 467 10.17 -9.60 34.16
CA GLU A 467 10.86 -10.88 34.01
C GLU A 467 10.23 -11.72 32.89
N ASP A 468 8.91 -11.86 32.86
CA ASP A 468 8.15 -12.54 31.81
C ASP A 468 8.38 -11.89 30.44
N SER A 469 8.38 -10.56 30.37
CA SER A 469 8.63 -9.81 29.14
C SER A 469 10.06 -10.06 28.63
N THR A 470 11.07 -10.03 29.51
CA THR A 470 12.45 -10.33 29.12
C THR A 470 12.64 -11.79 28.69
N ALA A 471 11.96 -12.73 29.34
CA ALA A 471 11.98 -14.14 28.96
C ALA A 471 11.32 -14.38 27.60
N SER A 472 10.21 -13.68 27.32
CA SER A 472 9.52 -13.69 26.04
C SER A 472 10.40 -13.14 24.91
N LEU A 473 11.03 -11.99 25.10
CA LEU A 473 11.98 -11.41 24.14
C LEU A 473 13.15 -12.37 23.86
N ALA A 474 13.70 -13.02 24.89
CA ALA A 474 14.76 -14.01 24.71
C ALA A 474 14.29 -15.27 23.96
N ALA A 475 13.02 -15.66 24.10
CA ALA A 475 12.43 -16.76 23.34
C ALA A 475 12.25 -16.39 21.86
N LEU A 476 11.75 -15.19 21.58
CA LEU A 476 11.65 -14.66 20.21
C LEU A 476 13.02 -14.55 19.55
N ASP A 477 14.04 -14.06 20.25
CA ASP A 477 15.40 -13.99 19.71
C ASP A 477 15.96 -15.37 19.31
N ARG A 478 15.65 -16.44 20.07
CA ARG A 478 16.03 -17.82 19.72
C ARG A 478 15.28 -18.31 18.48
N ALA A 479 13.99 -17.99 18.35
CA ALA A 479 13.19 -18.34 17.19
C ALA A 479 13.71 -17.64 15.93
N ASP A 480 13.95 -16.32 15.99
CA ASP A 480 14.50 -15.54 14.89
C ASP A 480 15.90 -16.00 14.49
N GLN A 481 16.74 -16.38 15.46
CA GLN A 481 18.05 -16.95 15.18
C GLN A 481 17.94 -18.26 14.40
N PHE A 482 17.02 -19.15 14.79
CA PHE A 482 16.77 -20.40 14.07
C PHE A 482 16.28 -20.11 12.64
N GLU A 483 15.26 -19.26 12.46
CA GLU A 483 14.72 -18.90 11.15
C GLU A 483 15.80 -18.27 10.26
N ARG A 484 16.57 -17.33 10.80
CA ARG A 484 17.66 -16.70 10.06
C ARG A 484 18.72 -17.72 9.61
N THR A 485 19.13 -18.64 10.49
CA THR A 485 20.11 -19.67 10.08
C THR A 485 19.58 -20.58 8.98
N SER A 486 18.27 -20.87 9.00
CA SER A 486 17.60 -21.64 7.94
C SER A 486 17.55 -20.85 6.62
N LEU A 487 17.19 -19.56 6.69
CA LEU A 487 17.17 -18.64 5.55
C LEU A 487 18.56 -18.46 4.93
N ASP A 488 19.59 -18.24 5.75
CA ASP A 488 20.98 -18.07 5.28
C ASP A 488 21.49 -19.38 4.64
N ALA A 489 21.15 -20.55 5.19
CA ALA A 489 21.46 -21.84 4.57
C ALA A 489 20.76 -22.01 3.21
N ARG A 490 19.49 -21.62 3.12
CA ARG A 490 18.71 -21.66 1.87
C ARG A 490 19.22 -20.68 0.82
N ALA A 491 19.64 -19.48 1.22
CA ALA A 491 20.28 -18.51 0.33
C ALA A 491 21.54 -19.11 -0.29
N ASN A 492 22.42 -19.70 0.53
CA ASN A 492 23.65 -20.34 0.06
C ASN A 492 23.37 -21.52 -0.89
N GLU A 493 22.31 -22.31 -0.65
CA GLU A 493 21.88 -23.38 -1.56
C GLU A 493 21.46 -22.82 -2.93
N ILE A 494 20.64 -21.76 -2.93
CA ILE A 494 20.16 -21.10 -4.15
C ILE A 494 21.33 -20.47 -4.92
N GLU A 495 22.22 -19.76 -4.23
CA GLU A 495 23.43 -19.19 -4.84
C GLU A 495 24.33 -20.28 -5.44
N GLY A 496 24.49 -21.41 -4.75
CA GLY A 496 25.22 -22.57 -5.27
C GLY A 496 24.60 -23.13 -6.55
N ARG A 497 23.27 -23.22 -6.62
CA ARG A 497 22.54 -23.68 -7.81
C ARG A 497 22.60 -22.70 -8.98
N ILE A 498 22.49 -21.40 -8.71
CA ILE A 498 22.68 -20.36 -9.71
C ILE A 498 24.10 -20.47 -10.31
N ALA A 499 25.12 -20.68 -9.46
CA ALA A 499 26.50 -20.81 -9.90
C ALA A 499 26.75 -22.11 -10.69
N SER A 500 26.03 -23.21 -10.40
CA SER A 500 26.15 -24.48 -11.12
C SER A 500 25.25 -24.57 -12.37
N GLY A 501 24.30 -23.65 -12.55
CA GLY A 501 23.32 -23.69 -13.63
C GLY A 501 22.23 -24.76 -13.45
N GLU A 502 22.03 -25.26 -12.22
CA GLU A 502 20.97 -26.22 -11.89
C GLU A 502 19.61 -25.52 -11.72
N GLU A 503 18.53 -26.14 -12.22
CA GLU A 503 17.17 -25.63 -12.02
C GLU A 503 16.80 -25.59 -10.53
N ILE A 504 16.21 -24.48 -10.10
CA ILE A 504 15.75 -24.31 -8.73
C ILE A 504 14.27 -24.73 -8.68
N PRO A 505 13.91 -25.75 -7.88
CA PRO A 505 12.50 -26.07 -7.67
C PRO A 505 11.82 -24.89 -6.99
N ALA A 506 10.65 -24.51 -7.51
CA ALA A 506 9.81 -23.48 -6.91
C ALA A 506 9.56 -23.78 -5.42
N LEU A 507 9.49 -22.73 -4.58
CA LEU A 507 9.07 -22.91 -3.20
C LEU A 507 7.73 -23.65 -3.14
N PRO A 508 7.52 -24.56 -2.18
CA PRO A 508 6.15 -24.85 -1.78
C PRO A 508 5.57 -23.52 -1.29
N THR A 509 4.64 -22.95 -2.06
CA THR A 509 3.76 -21.91 -1.54
C THR A 509 3.16 -22.46 -0.27
N THR A 510 3.48 -21.86 0.88
CA THR A 510 2.75 -22.08 2.12
C THR A 510 1.36 -21.47 1.95
N GLY A 511 0.55 -22.09 1.11
CA GLY A 511 -0.88 -22.12 1.32
C GLY A 511 -1.11 -22.82 2.65
N SER A 512 -2.05 -22.30 3.43
CA SER A 512 -2.52 -22.90 4.67
C SER A 512 -2.97 -24.35 4.45
N GLU A 513 -2.06 -25.30 4.46
CA GLU A 513 -2.37 -26.62 4.97
C GLU A 513 -2.47 -26.46 6.48
N VAL A 514 -3.71 -26.27 6.92
CA VAL A 514 -4.12 -26.66 8.26
C VAL A 514 -3.70 -28.12 8.39
N ILE A 515 -2.55 -28.37 9.02
CA ILE A 515 -2.25 -29.66 9.60
C ILE A 515 -3.37 -29.87 10.61
N ALA A 516 -4.35 -30.69 10.22
CA ALA A 516 -5.40 -31.13 11.12
C ALA A 516 -4.68 -31.72 12.35
N PRO A 517 -4.98 -31.25 13.58
CA PRO A 517 -4.37 -31.82 14.76
C PRO A 517 -4.77 -33.29 14.82
N SER A 518 -3.78 -34.17 14.72
CA SER A 518 -3.94 -35.59 15.06
C SER A 518 -4.55 -35.66 16.46
N ALA A 519 -5.75 -36.24 16.54
CA ALA A 519 -6.48 -36.39 17.79
C ALA A 519 -5.60 -37.10 18.84
N PRO A 520 -5.56 -36.61 20.09
CA PRO A 520 -4.87 -37.33 21.16
C PRO A 520 -5.67 -38.60 21.47
N SER A 521 -5.08 -39.75 21.18
CA SER A 521 -5.53 -41.03 21.74
C SER A 521 -5.37 -40.97 23.25
N SER A 522 -6.49 -40.79 23.94
CA SER A 522 -6.63 -41.04 25.36
C SER A 522 -6.46 -42.54 25.61
N ASP A 523 -5.42 -42.93 26.34
CA ASP A 523 -5.61 -43.88 27.41
C ASP A 523 -4.57 -43.72 28.51
N SER A 524 -5.08 -43.88 29.72
CA SER A 524 -4.51 -43.40 30.97
C SER A 524 -3.58 -44.43 31.60
N SER A 525 -2.61 -43.93 32.37
CA SER A 525 -2.31 -44.32 33.76
C SER A 525 -0.92 -44.88 34.09
N SER A 526 -0.39 -44.29 35.18
CA SER A 526 0.57 -44.79 36.18
C SER A 526 2.09 -44.82 35.87
N THR A 527 2.77 -43.83 36.45
CA THR A 527 4.13 -43.87 37.05
C THR A 527 4.28 -44.96 38.14
N PRO A 528 5.47 -45.24 38.73
CA PRO A 528 6.87 -45.01 38.29
C PRO A 528 7.82 -46.22 38.55
N ALA A 529 9.10 -46.05 38.16
CA ALA A 529 10.33 -46.50 38.83
C ALA A 529 11.26 -47.52 38.12
N ALA A 530 12.55 -47.24 38.31
CA ALA A 530 13.73 -48.12 38.25
C ALA A 530 14.37 -48.45 36.89
N ASN A 531 15.50 -47.78 36.64
CA ASN A 531 16.71 -48.39 36.06
C ASN A 531 17.14 -49.57 36.96
N PRO A 532 17.76 -50.68 36.47
CA PRO A 532 19.07 -50.57 35.84
C PRO A 532 19.43 -51.63 34.75
N GLU A 533 20.53 -51.32 34.06
CA GLU A 533 21.61 -52.22 33.59
C GLU A 533 21.36 -53.44 32.68
N LYS A 534 22.28 -53.51 31.71
CA LYS A 534 23.04 -54.67 31.19
C LYS A 534 22.57 -55.38 29.90
N GLN A 535 23.49 -55.23 28.95
CA GLN A 535 24.19 -56.30 28.22
C GLN A 535 23.53 -56.97 27.02
N SER A 536 24.16 -56.62 25.89
CA SER A 536 24.87 -57.53 24.98
C SER A 536 24.14 -58.06 23.76
N ASN A 537 24.84 -57.89 22.63
CA ASN A 537 25.14 -58.91 21.63
C ASN A 537 23.95 -59.70 21.08
N ARG A 538 23.69 -59.58 19.77
CA ARG A 538 24.46 -60.30 18.73
C ARG A 538 23.89 -60.02 17.34
N SER A 539 24.81 -59.98 16.38
CA SER A 539 24.66 -60.34 14.97
C SER A 539 23.48 -61.24 14.64
N ALA A 540 22.85 -61.01 13.49
CA ALA A 540 23.26 -61.66 12.23
C ALA A 540 22.15 -61.59 11.17
N ARG A 541 22.53 -61.08 9.98
CA ARG A 541 22.49 -61.84 8.73
C ARG A 541 21.14 -62.45 8.32
N GLY A 542 20.59 -61.95 7.21
CA GLY A 542 20.06 -62.86 6.21
C GLY A 542 18.84 -62.40 5.42
N SER A 543 19.14 -61.98 4.19
CA SER A 543 18.60 -62.60 2.97
C SER A 543 17.13 -62.38 2.59
N ARG A 544 17.02 -61.71 1.43
CA ARG A 544 16.31 -62.14 0.22
C ARG A 544 14.80 -61.91 0.09
N ARG A 545 14.53 -61.36 -1.10
CA ARG A 545 13.45 -61.64 -2.06
C ARG A 545 12.21 -60.74 -2.04
N LEU A 546 12.22 -59.78 -2.96
CA LEU A 546 11.20 -59.58 -4.00
C LEU A 546 10.71 -60.94 -4.60
N PRO A 547 9.54 -61.08 -5.26
CA PRO A 547 8.95 -60.03 -6.11
C PRO A 547 7.40 -60.02 -6.28
N ASN A 548 6.98 -59.13 -7.20
CA ASN A 548 5.74 -59.08 -7.99
C ASN A 548 4.48 -58.66 -7.22
N THR A 549 3.68 -57.70 -7.70
CA THR A 549 3.37 -57.26 -9.09
C THR A 549 3.24 -55.74 -9.19
#